data_AF-C9RLP5-F1
#
_entry.id   AF-C9RLP5-F1
#
_cell.length_a   1.000
_cell.length_b   1.000
_cell.length_c   1.000
_cell.angle_alpha   90.00
_cell.angle_beta   90.00
_cell.angle_gamma   90.00
#
_symmetry.space_group_name_H-M   'P 1'
#
loop_
_entity.id
_entity.type
_entity.pdbx_description
1 polymer ?
#
loop_
_entity_poly.entity_id
_entity_poly.type
_entity_poly.pdbx_seq_one_letter_code
_entity_poly.pdbx_strand_id
1 'polypeptide(L)'
;MKYLKHLQLWSRVVAVGSLALLAACGGVSDSSKVTEPADVTNGNLTDSRDGKTYKTVTIGSQTWMAENLNYADSVNTPSLKGKSWCYNDSVANCEAAGRLYTWAAAIDSVKLANDASNPLDCGFGKTCGLSGKVQGICPSGWHLPSPAEWKTLFAAVGGQDNAGKVLKSQSGWDENGNGTDAYGFSARPVGYREGDGYFYDGGKYAYFWCATEFTSGYANNMYLRYYYGDGYLYDFSKNNAFPVRCLKD
;
A
#
# COMPACT_ATOMS: atom_id res chain seq x y z
N MET A 1 3.59 76.42 35.61
CA MET A 1 3.75 77.76 35.01
C MET A 1 4.56 77.63 33.73
N LYS A 2 3.94 78.05 32.62
CA LYS A 2 4.50 78.49 31.34
C LYS A 2 5.85 77.90 30.88
N TYR A 3 5.78 76.97 29.93
CA TYR A 3 6.85 76.74 28.96
C TYR A 3 6.84 77.87 27.92
N LEU A 4 7.99 78.52 27.72
CA LEU A 4 8.24 79.51 26.67
C LEU A 4 9.28 78.94 25.69
N LYS A 5 8.87 78.92 24.41
CA LYS A 5 9.62 79.22 23.17
C LYS A 5 11.15 79.04 23.21
N HIS A 6 11.70 78.27 22.27
CA HIS A 6 12.31 78.89 21.09
C HIS A 6 12.54 77.90 19.94
N LEU A 7 12.07 78.35 18.78
CA LEU A 7 12.22 77.84 17.43
C LEU A 7 13.64 78.20 16.94
N GLN A 8 14.39 77.26 16.36
CA GLN A 8 15.34 77.57 15.28
C GLN A 8 15.40 76.41 14.28
N LEU A 9 15.48 76.79 13.01
CA LEU A 9 15.23 76.04 11.80
C LEU A 9 16.54 76.00 10.97
N TRP A 10 16.79 74.82 10.38
CA TRP A 10 17.54 74.53 9.13
C TRP A 10 19.06 74.34 9.31
N SER A 11 19.59 73.16 8.96
CA SER A 11 19.91 72.85 7.57
C SER A 11 19.82 71.36 7.24
N ARG A 12 19.34 71.08 6.02
CA ARG A 12 19.11 69.76 5.43
C ARG A 12 20.43 69.11 5.01
N VAL A 13 20.59 67.81 5.28
CA VAL A 13 21.23 66.87 4.34
C VAL A 13 20.40 65.58 4.34
N VAL A 14 19.97 65.20 3.14
CA VAL A 14 19.21 64.00 2.81
C VAL A 14 20.21 62.85 2.64
N ALA A 15 19.99 61.73 3.33
CA ALA A 15 20.57 60.45 2.96
C ALA A 15 19.47 59.38 3.10
N VAL A 16 19.00 58.89 1.96
CA VAL A 16 18.04 57.80 1.83
C VAL A 16 18.81 56.50 2.01
N GLY A 17 18.52 55.76 3.07
CA GLY A 17 19.04 54.42 3.33
C GLY A 17 17.89 53.49 3.67
N SER A 18 17.54 52.63 2.73
CA SER A 18 16.34 51.81 2.69
C SER A 18 16.19 50.83 3.85
N LEU A 19 14.97 50.77 4.37
CA LEU A 19 14.45 49.79 5.31
C LEU A 19 14.31 48.42 4.63
N ALA A 20 14.95 47.39 5.16
CA ALA A 20 14.64 46.00 4.82
C ALA A 20 14.39 45.22 6.11
N LEU A 21 13.12 45.11 6.49
CA LEU A 21 12.64 44.05 7.37
C LEU A 21 12.68 42.74 6.57
N LEU A 22 13.59 41.83 6.91
CA LEU A 22 13.49 40.44 6.48
C LEU A 22 12.78 39.66 7.59
N ALA A 23 11.46 39.53 7.43
CA ALA A 23 10.71 38.47 8.06
C ALA A 23 11.06 37.17 7.32
N ALA A 24 11.96 36.36 7.89
CA ALA A 24 12.12 34.99 7.45
C ALA A 24 11.01 34.15 8.11
N CYS A 25 9.93 33.95 7.37
CA CYS A 25 8.93 32.92 7.67
C CYS A 25 9.59 31.55 7.67
N GLY A 26 9.18 30.71 8.63
CA GLY A 26 9.66 29.34 8.77
C GLY A 26 9.47 28.52 7.51
N GLY A 27 10.53 27.83 7.12
CA GLY A 27 10.44 26.69 6.22
C GLY A 27 10.34 25.43 7.07
N VAL A 28 9.13 24.93 7.29
CA VAL A 28 8.94 23.52 7.60
C VAL A 28 9.02 22.79 6.26
N SER A 29 10.22 22.32 5.90
CA SER A 29 10.38 21.36 4.81
C SER A 29 10.43 19.96 5.40
N ASP A 30 9.27 19.43 5.79
CA ASP A 30 9.14 17.98 5.94
C ASP A 30 8.62 17.43 4.60
N SER A 31 9.52 17.38 3.62
CA SER A 31 9.32 16.58 2.43
C SER A 31 9.76 15.17 2.77
N SER A 32 8.81 14.22 2.83
CA SER A 32 9.13 12.80 2.83
C SER A 32 10.12 12.53 1.68
N LYS A 33 11.38 12.25 2.00
CA LYS A 33 12.42 12.04 0.99
C LYS A 33 12.02 10.86 0.11
N VAL A 34 11.99 11.09 -1.21
CA VAL A 34 11.93 10.01 -2.21
C VAL A 34 13.15 9.12 -1.98
N THR A 35 12.93 7.80 -1.98
CA THR A 35 13.99 6.81 -1.83
C THR A 35 14.68 6.64 -3.18
N GLU A 36 15.99 6.66 -3.23
CA GLU A 36 16.69 6.32 -4.46
C GLU A 36 16.63 4.79 -4.69
N PRO A 37 16.39 4.32 -5.92
CA PRO A 37 16.37 2.88 -6.23
C PRO A 37 17.63 2.12 -5.77
N ALA A 38 18.78 2.78 -5.70
CA ALA A 38 20.04 2.19 -5.24
C ALA A 38 20.07 1.94 -3.72
N ASP A 39 19.20 2.60 -2.95
CA ASP A 39 19.16 2.51 -1.49
C ASP A 39 18.20 1.41 -0.99
N VAL A 40 17.49 0.73 -1.90
CA VAL A 40 16.59 -0.37 -1.50
C VAL A 40 17.38 -1.56 -0.97
N THR A 41 16.90 -2.15 0.12
CA THR A 41 17.53 -3.34 0.72
C THR A 41 16.69 -4.56 0.44
N ASN A 42 17.25 -5.51 -0.31
CA ASN A 42 16.62 -6.80 -0.58
C ASN A 42 16.79 -7.76 0.60
N GLY A 43 15.80 -8.61 0.83
CA GLY A 43 15.82 -9.64 1.85
C GLY A 43 14.97 -10.83 1.45
N ASN A 44 14.77 -11.73 2.42
CA ASN A 44 13.88 -12.88 2.27
C ASN A 44 13.05 -13.07 3.54
N LEU A 45 11.87 -13.66 3.38
CA LEU A 45 10.95 -14.10 4.42
C LEU A 45 10.64 -15.58 4.17
N THR A 46 10.99 -16.45 5.11
CA THR A 46 10.52 -17.84 5.10
C THR A 46 9.27 -17.95 5.97
N ASP A 47 8.15 -18.30 5.36
CA ASP A 47 6.91 -18.57 6.08
C ASP A 47 7.03 -19.92 6.79
N SER A 48 7.05 -19.91 8.12
CA SER A 48 7.20 -21.12 8.93
C SER A 48 6.00 -22.07 8.83
N ARG A 49 4.86 -21.60 8.30
CA ARG A 49 3.62 -22.39 8.21
C ARG A 49 3.65 -23.40 7.06
N ASP A 50 4.34 -23.08 5.96
CA ASP A 50 4.44 -23.93 4.77
C ASP A 50 5.87 -24.08 4.21
N GLY A 51 6.86 -23.43 4.83
CA GLY A 51 8.26 -23.44 4.41
C GLY A 51 8.55 -22.59 3.17
N LYS A 52 7.57 -21.89 2.60
CA LYS A 52 7.78 -21.09 1.40
C LYS A 52 8.61 -19.86 1.72
N THR A 53 9.66 -19.64 0.95
CA THR A 53 10.49 -18.43 1.03
C THR A 53 10.05 -17.44 -0.03
N TYR A 54 9.86 -16.20 0.40
CA TYR A 54 9.49 -15.05 -0.41
C TYR A 54 10.59 -14.01 -0.35
N LYS A 55 10.86 -13.36 -1.48
CA LYS A 55 11.69 -12.16 -1.52
C LYS A 55 11.00 -11.01 -0.80
N THR A 56 11.78 -10.14 -0.20
CA THR A 56 11.33 -8.90 0.43
C THR A 56 12.19 -7.73 -0.03
N VAL A 57 11.63 -6.53 0.06
CA VAL A 57 12.37 -5.31 -0.25
C VAL A 57 12.00 -4.20 0.73
N THR A 58 13.01 -3.48 1.19
CA THR A 58 12.84 -2.29 2.03
C THR A 58 12.93 -1.06 1.16
N ILE A 59 11.84 -0.30 1.11
CA ILE A 59 11.69 0.95 0.35
C ILE A 59 11.33 2.04 1.35
N GLY A 60 12.20 3.04 1.49
CA GLY A 60 12.10 4.03 2.55
C GLY A 60 12.08 3.36 3.93
N SER A 61 11.03 3.61 4.71
CA SER A 61 10.86 3.04 6.05
C SER A 61 10.08 1.72 6.09
N GLN A 62 9.65 1.18 4.94
CA GLN A 62 8.74 0.04 4.88
C GLN A 62 9.40 -1.17 4.24
N THR A 63 9.32 -2.32 4.90
CA THR A 63 9.74 -3.61 4.33
C THR A 63 8.54 -4.38 3.80
N TRP A 64 8.46 -4.52 2.49
CA TRP A 64 7.39 -5.19 1.75
C TRP A 64 7.79 -6.59 1.31
N MET A 65 6.83 -7.49 1.18
CA MET A 65 7.04 -8.67 0.33
C MET A 65 7.23 -8.24 -1.13
N ALA A 66 8.24 -8.77 -1.81
CA ALA A 66 8.44 -8.57 -3.26
C ALA A 66 7.70 -9.63 -4.09
N GLU A 67 7.09 -10.62 -3.44
CA GLU A 67 6.23 -11.63 -4.07
C GLU A 67 4.84 -11.66 -3.41
N ASN A 68 3.81 -12.05 -4.17
CA ASN A 68 2.48 -12.26 -3.61
C ASN A 68 2.46 -13.48 -2.70
N LEU A 69 1.66 -13.41 -1.63
CA LEU A 69 1.42 -14.56 -0.76
C LEU A 69 0.84 -15.75 -1.56
N ASN A 70 1.27 -16.96 -1.22
CA ASN A 70 0.83 -18.21 -1.84
C ASN A 70 0.52 -19.29 -0.79
N TYR A 71 0.09 -18.85 0.39
CA TYR A 71 -0.28 -19.70 1.51
C TYR A 71 -1.66 -20.32 1.29
N ALA A 72 -1.82 -21.63 1.51
CA ALA A 72 -3.02 -22.37 1.09
C ALA A 72 -3.56 -23.38 2.12
N ASP A 73 -2.97 -23.43 3.32
CA ASP A 73 -3.34 -24.42 4.32
C ASP A 73 -4.69 -24.07 4.98
N SER A 74 -5.74 -24.65 4.41
CA SER A 74 -7.12 -24.52 4.91
C SER A 74 -7.44 -25.39 6.13
N VAL A 75 -6.50 -26.24 6.58
CA VAL A 75 -6.67 -27.04 7.79
C VAL A 75 -6.34 -26.17 9.01
N ASN A 76 -5.15 -25.56 9.01
CA ASN A 76 -4.73 -24.68 10.11
C ASN A 76 -5.30 -23.26 9.98
N THR A 77 -5.70 -22.84 8.77
CA THR A 77 -6.36 -21.55 8.53
C THR A 77 -7.72 -21.77 7.84
N PRO A 78 -8.78 -22.13 8.60
CA PRO A 78 -10.08 -22.49 8.03
C PRO A 78 -10.73 -21.40 7.16
N SER A 79 -10.36 -20.13 7.36
CA SER A 79 -10.75 -19.01 6.50
C SER A 79 -10.40 -19.20 5.02
N LEU A 80 -9.42 -20.03 4.69
CA LEU A 80 -9.02 -20.30 3.31
C LEU A 80 -9.93 -21.30 2.59
N LYS A 81 -10.75 -22.07 3.32
CA LYS A 81 -11.52 -23.18 2.76
C LYS A 81 -12.55 -22.69 1.73
N GLY A 82 -12.31 -22.98 0.46
CA GLY A 82 -13.16 -22.54 -0.65
C GLY A 82 -13.16 -21.02 -0.87
N LYS A 83 -12.12 -20.33 -0.38
CA LYS A 83 -11.97 -18.86 -0.44
C LYS A 83 -10.60 -18.41 -0.95
N SER A 84 -9.84 -19.34 -1.54
CA SER A 84 -8.55 -19.07 -2.17
C SER A 84 -8.40 -19.86 -3.47
N TRP A 85 -7.81 -19.24 -4.50
CA TRP A 85 -7.66 -19.82 -5.83
C TRP A 85 -6.34 -19.43 -6.49
N CYS A 86 -5.91 -20.27 -7.44
CA CYS A 86 -4.96 -19.86 -8.46
C CYS A 86 -5.71 -19.15 -9.58
N TYR A 87 -5.09 -18.15 -10.19
CA TYR A 87 -5.68 -17.51 -11.36
C TYR A 87 -5.91 -18.53 -12.48
N ASN A 88 -7.09 -18.52 -13.11
CA ASN A 88 -7.54 -19.51 -14.10
C ASN A 88 -7.42 -20.97 -13.61
N ASP A 89 -7.53 -21.20 -12.31
CA ASP A 89 -7.47 -22.53 -11.66
C ASP A 89 -6.20 -23.34 -12.02
N SER A 90 -5.11 -22.65 -12.38
CA SER A 90 -3.84 -23.27 -12.77
C SER A 90 -2.79 -23.14 -11.67
N VAL A 91 -2.27 -24.27 -11.17
CA VAL A 91 -1.21 -24.31 -10.15
C VAL A 91 0.03 -23.53 -10.58
N ALA A 92 0.39 -23.58 -11.86
CA ALA A 92 1.52 -22.83 -12.40
C ALA A 92 1.36 -21.31 -12.20
N ASN A 93 0.13 -20.79 -12.25
CA ASN A 93 -0.13 -19.37 -12.01
C ASN A 93 0.06 -19.00 -10.54
N CYS A 94 -0.31 -19.89 -9.61
CA CYS A 94 -0.01 -19.71 -8.18
C CYS A 94 1.50 -19.69 -7.93
N GLU A 95 2.24 -20.61 -8.54
CA GLU A 95 3.70 -20.69 -8.38
C GLU A 95 4.39 -19.44 -8.91
N ALA A 96 3.94 -18.93 -10.07
CA ALA A 96 4.53 -17.77 -10.72
C ALA A 96 4.20 -16.44 -10.02
N ALA A 97 3.00 -16.31 -9.44
CA ALA A 97 2.50 -14.99 -9.05
C ALA A 97 1.56 -14.97 -7.83
N GLY A 98 1.52 -16.05 -7.05
CA GLY A 98 0.76 -16.15 -5.81
C GLY A 98 -0.73 -16.43 -6.00
N ARG A 99 -1.44 -16.46 -4.87
CA ARG A 99 -2.86 -16.84 -4.79
C ARG A 99 -3.77 -15.63 -4.73
N LEU A 100 -5.02 -15.85 -5.11
CA LEU A 100 -6.14 -14.94 -4.91
C LEU A 100 -6.88 -15.37 -3.64
N TYR A 101 -7.29 -14.40 -2.83
CA TYR A 101 -8.02 -14.62 -1.59
C TYR A 101 -9.22 -13.70 -1.53
N THR A 102 -10.39 -14.19 -1.09
CA THR A 102 -11.45 -13.25 -0.72
C THR A 102 -11.01 -12.36 0.43
N TRP A 103 -11.64 -11.20 0.61
CA TRP A 103 -11.26 -10.32 1.70
C TRP A 103 -11.39 -11.00 3.08
N ALA A 104 -12.47 -11.77 3.27
CA ALA A 104 -12.68 -12.58 4.48
C ALA A 104 -11.56 -13.61 4.72
N ALA A 105 -11.08 -14.27 3.66
CA ALA A 105 -9.91 -15.13 3.75
C ALA A 105 -8.66 -14.34 4.11
N ALA A 106 -8.43 -13.20 3.45
CA ALA A 106 -7.24 -12.38 3.62
C ALA A 106 -7.07 -11.86 5.07
N ILE A 107 -8.15 -11.44 5.72
CA ILE A 107 -8.13 -10.99 7.13
C ILE A 107 -8.23 -12.14 8.15
N ASP A 108 -8.28 -13.39 7.71
CA ASP A 108 -8.50 -14.56 8.56
C ASP A 108 -9.80 -14.45 9.40
N SER A 109 -10.93 -14.21 8.74
CA SER A 109 -12.22 -13.91 9.39
C SER A 109 -12.73 -14.99 10.36
N VAL A 110 -12.44 -16.28 10.12
CA VAL A 110 -12.83 -17.38 11.02
C VAL A 110 -12.04 -17.29 12.32
N LYS A 111 -10.75 -16.92 12.28
CA LYS A 111 -9.98 -16.68 13.50
C LYS A 111 -10.55 -15.49 14.28
N LEU A 112 -10.89 -14.40 13.58
CA LEU A 112 -11.50 -13.21 14.19
C LEU A 112 -12.86 -13.53 14.84
N ALA A 113 -13.69 -14.35 14.21
CA ALA A 113 -14.98 -14.75 14.76
C ALA A 113 -14.86 -15.65 16.00
N ASN A 114 -13.74 -16.37 16.15
CA ASN A 114 -13.47 -17.27 17.26
C ASN A 114 -12.55 -16.65 18.33
N ASP A 115 -12.24 -15.35 18.24
CA ASP A 115 -11.49 -14.67 19.29
C ASP A 115 -12.27 -14.71 20.61
N ALA A 116 -11.65 -15.22 21.67
CA ALA A 116 -12.32 -15.42 22.95
C ALA A 116 -12.62 -14.10 23.70
N SER A 117 -11.89 -13.03 23.38
CA SER A 117 -12.00 -11.74 24.08
C SER A 117 -12.91 -10.78 23.33
N ASN A 118 -12.80 -10.73 22.00
CA ASN A 118 -13.53 -9.82 21.14
C ASN A 118 -13.85 -10.48 19.79
N PRO A 119 -14.85 -11.39 19.73
CA PRO A 119 -15.21 -12.06 18.50
C PRO A 119 -15.79 -11.06 17.49
N LEU A 120 -15.31 -11.12 16.26
CA LEU A 120 -15.75 -10.26 15.16
C LEU A 120 -16.27 -11.09 13.98
N ASP A 121 -17.54 -10.88 13.62
CA ASP A 121 -18.14 -11.45 12.41
C ASP A 121 -17.80 -10.57 11.19
N CYS A 122 -16.80 -11.00 10.44
CA CYS A 122 -16.23 -10.24 9.32
C CYS A 122 -16.51 -10.92 7.98
N GLY A 123 -16.80 -10.13 6.94
CA GLY A 123 -16.91 -10.64 5.58
C GLY A 123 -17.85 -9.83 4.70
N PHE A 124 -18.24 -10.41 3.58
CA PHE A 124 -19.20 -9.80 2.66
C PHE A 124 -20.60 -9.74 3.31
N GLY A 125 -21.23 -8.56 3.26
CA GLY A 125 -22.51 -8.28 3.92
C GLY A 125 -22.39 -7.95 5.40
N LYS A 126 -21.16 -7.83 5.94
CA LYS A 126 -20.89 -7.55 7.36
C LYS A 126 -19.92 -6.39 7.51
N THR A 127 -20.20 -5.51 8.46
CA THR A 127 -19.28 -4.45 8.89
C THR A 127 -18.56 -4.96 10.13
N CYS A 128 -17.24 -5.10 10.04
CA CYS A 128 -16.39 -5.50 11.14
C CYS A 128 -15.51 -4.31 11.55
N GLY A 129 -15.63 -3.89 12.81
CA GLY A 129 -14.91 -2.76 13.39
C GLY A 129 -13.42 -3.04 13.59
N LEU A 130 -12.74 -3.54 12.56
CA LEU A 130 -11.30 -3.78 12.55
C LEU A 130 -10.56 -2.48 12.80
N SER A 131 -9.60 -2.53 13.71
CA SER A 131 -8.75 -1.39 14.06
C SER A 131 -7.30 -1.83 14.19
N GLY A 132 -6.38 -0.92 13.88
CA GLY A 132 -4.94 -1.19 13.92
C GLY A 132 -4.45 -2.11 12.80
N LYS A 133 -3.27 -2.69 13.00
CA LYS A 133 -2.64 -3.63 12.07
C LYS A 133 -3.34 -4.99 12.16
N VAL A 134 -3.76 -5.50 11.01
CA VAL A 134 -4.39 -6.82 10.90
C VAL A 134 -3.41 -7.79 10.27
N GLN A 135 -2.89 -8.73 11.06
CA GLN A 135 -2.02 -9.79 10.52
C GLN A 135 -2.75 -10.58 9.42
N GLY A 136 -3.98 -11.00 9.68
CA GLY A 136 -4.74 -11.87 8.78
C GLY A 136 -3.94 -13.12 8.42
N ILE A 137 -3.92 -13.46 7.13
CA ILE A 137 -3.16 -14.62 6.62
C ILE A 137 -1.69 -14.32 6.33
N CYS A 138 -1.20 -13.11 6.61
CA CYS A 138 0.23 -12.83 6.52
C CYS A 138 1.02 -13.65 7.56
N PRO A 139 2.31 -13.94 7.30
CA PRO A 139 3.18 -14.58 8.28
C PRO A 139 3.27 -13.77 9.58
N SER A 140 3.68 -14.41 10.68
CA SER A 140 3.85 -13.70 11.95
C SER A 140 4.89 -12.57 11.83
N GLY A 141 4.59 -11.40 12.41
CA GLY A 141 5.39 -10.18 12.26
C GLY A 141 5.15 -9.41 10.95
N TRP A 142 4.11 -9.79 10.20
CA TRP A 142 3.67 -9.14 8.97
C TRP A 142 2.16 -8.93 9.00
N HIS A 143 1.66 -7.93 8.28
CA HIS A 143 0.25 -7.59 8.23
C HIS A 143 -0.23 -7.24 6.82
N LEU A 144 -1.56 -7.25 6.66
CA LEU A 144 -2.20 -6.68 5.48
C LEU A 144 -2.10 -5.16 5.53
N PRO A 145 -1.60 -4.51 4.48
CA PRO A 145 -1.39 -3.07 4.50
C PRO A 145 -2.70 -2.29 4.64
N SER A 146 -2.59 -1.09 5.18
CA SER A 146 -3.62 -0.06 5.18
C SER A 146 -3.45 0.90 3.98
N PRO A 147 -4.50 1.67 3.62
CA PRO A 147 -4.38 2.75 2.65
C PRO A 147 -3.28 3.77 3.00
N ALA A 148 -3.03 4.03 4.29
CA ALA A 148 -1.98 4.95 4.73
C ALA A 148 -0.57 4.40 4.45
N GLU A 149 -0.37 3.09 4.62
CA GLU A 149 0.89 2.43 4.31
C GLU A 149 1.17 2.39 2.81
N TRP A 150 0.15 2.18 1.97
CA TRP A 150 0.30 2.33 0.52
C TRP A 150 0.65 3.75 0.10
N LYS A 151 0.04 4.78 0.71
CA LYS A 151 0.40 6.18 0.46
C LYS A 151 1.84 6.48 0.86
N THR A 152 2.32 5.87 1.94
CA THR A 152 3.73 5.98 2.36
C THR A 152 4.66 5.39 1.30
N LEU A 153 4.34 4.20 0.77
CA LEU A 153 5.08 3.61 -0.34
C LEU A 153 5.05 4.51 -1.58
N PHE A 154 3.89 5.05 -1.96
CA PHE A 154 3.77 5.93 -3.11
C PHE A 154 4.64 7.18 -2.96
N ALA A 155 4.63 7.82 -1.80
CA ALA A 155 5.50 8.95 -1.51
C ALA A 155 6.99 8.58 -1.62
N ALA A 156 7.38 7.42 -1.09
CA ALA A 156 8.75 6.93 -1.13
C ALA A 156 9.26 6.68 -2.56
N VAL A 157 8.37 6.41 -3.54
CA VAL A 157 8.75 6.11 -4.93
C VAL A 157 8.48 7.24 -5.93
N GLY A 158 8.34 8.48 -5.43
CA GLY A 158 8.17 9.67 -6.27
C GLY A 158 6.72 10.07 -6.54
N GLY A 159 5.79 9.56 -5.73
CA GLY A 159 4.39 9.95 -5.75
C GLY A 159 3.46 8.99 -6.50
N GLN A 160 2.15 9.21 -6.31
CA GLN A 160 1.09 8.36 -6.84
C GLN A 160 1.16 8.20 -8.37
N ASP A 161 1.43 9.29 -9.10
CA ASP A 161 1.46 9.32 -10.58
C ASP A 161 2.67 8.59 -11.19
N ASN A 162 3.65 8.23 -10.35
CA ASN A 162 4.85 7.49 -10.75
C ASN A 162 4.84 6.04 -10.25
N ALA A 163 4.05 5.73 -9.22
CA ALA A 163 4.07 4.45 -8.52
C ALA A 163 3.93 3.24 -9.46
N GLY A 164 3.00 3.29 -10.42
CA GLY A 164 2.83 2.25 -11.42
C GLY A 164 4.05 2.09 -12.34
N LYS A 165 4.72 3.15 -12.76
CA LYS A 165 5.90 3.04 -13.65
C LYS A 165 7.03 2.25 -12.99
N VAL A 166 7.25 2.49 -11.70
CA VAL A 166 8.43 2.02 -10.97
C VAL A 166 8.20 0.77 -10.10
N LEU A 167 6.95 0.46 -9.74
CA LEU A 167 6.61 -0.72 -8.92
C LEU A 167 6.10 -1.92 -9.73
N LYS A 168 5.59 -1.69 -10.96
CA LYS A 168 5.15 -2.77 -11.85
C LYS A 168 6.34 -3.67 -12.21
N SER A 169 6.09 -4.98 -12.27
CA SER A 169 7.07 -5.95 -12.75
C SER A 169 7.51 -5.66 -14.19
N GLN A 170 8.73 -6.11 -14.52
CA GLN A 170 9.32 -5.95 -15.85
C GLN A 170 8.70 -6.87 -16.93
N SER A 171 7.80 -7.77 -16.54
CA SER A 171 7.11 -8.69 -17.44
C SER A 171 5.70 -9.02 -16.94
N GLY A 172 4.89 -9.57 -17.85
CA GLY A 172 3.53 -10.04 -17.58
C GLY A 172 2.43 -9.03 -17.86
N TRP A 173 2.77 -7.76 -18.12
CA TRP A 173 1.78 -6.74 -18.46
C TRP A 173 1.51 -6.68 -19.96
N ASP A 174 0.24 -6.59 -20.33
CA ASP A 174 -0.23 -6.47 -21.71
C ASP A 174 0.18 -5.14 -22.34
N GLU A 175 0.13 -5.06 -23.67
CA GLU A 175 0.29 -3.82 -24.46
C GLU A 175 1.55 -3.00 -24.12
N ASN A 176 2.68 -3.68 -23.86
CA ASN A 176 3.94 -3.07 -23.41
C ASN A 176 3.82 -2.30 -22.08
N GLY A 177 2.83 -2.63 -21.26
CA GLY A 177 2.56 -1.98 -19.98
C GLY A 177 3.50 -2.35 -18.83
N ASN A 178 4.63 -3.01 -19.12
CA ASN A 178 5.59 -3.42 -18.10
C ASN A 178 6.19 -2.19 -17.39
N GLY A 179 6.45 -2.34 -16.09
CA GLY A 179 7.18 -1.32 -15.33
C GLY A 179 8.69 -1.48 -15.45
N THR A 180 9.42 -0.52 -14.89
CA THR A 180 10.87 -0.63 -14.73
C THR A 180 11.25 -1.55 -13.57
N ASP A 181 10.33 -1.76 -12.62
CA ASP A 181 10.56 -2.42 -11.33
C ASP A 181 11.79 -1.87 -10.60
N ALA A 182 11.99 -0.55 -10.65
CA ALA A 182 13.19 0.12 -10.17
C ALA A 182 13.50 -0.19 -8.69
N TYR A 183 12.46 -0.46 -7.90
CA TYR A 183 12.58 -0.73 -6.46
C TYR A 183 12.50 -2.21 -6.10
N GLY A 184 12.43 -3.13 -7.07
CA GLY A 184 12.33 -4.57 -6.80
C GLY A 184 11.04 -5.01 -6.11
N PHE A 185 9.96 -4.24 -6.24
CA PHE A 185 8.65 -4.55 -5.64
C PHE A 185 7.90 -5.64 -6.43
N SER A 186 8.15 -5.71 -7.73
CA SER A 186 7.66 -6.74 -8.66
C SER A 186 6.14 -6.95 -8.59
N ALA A 187 5.35 -5.88 -8.76
CA ALA A 187 3.89 -6.00 -8.85
C ALA A 187 3.48 -6.70 -10.14
N ARG A 188 2.98 -7.94 -10.02
CA ARG A 188 2.54 -8.78 -11.15
C ARG A 188 1.05 -8.60 -11.46
N PRO A 189 0.66 -8.49 -12.74
CA PRO A 189 -0.72 -8.23 -13.14
C PRO A 189 -1.53 -9.52 -13.25
N VAL A 190 -1.83 -10.14 -12.11
CA VAL A 190 -2.58 -11.40 -12.10
C VAL A 190 -4.09 -11.21 -12.16
N GLY A 191 -4.60 -9.98 -12.17
CA GLY A 191 -6.03 -9.74 -12.16
C GLY A 191 -6.70 -10.25 -10.89
N TYR A 192 -7.94 -10.73 -11.03
CA TYR A 192 -8.76 -11.18 -9.90
C TYR A 192 -9.75 -12.27 -10.28
N ARG A 193 -10.38 -12.86 -9.25
CA ARG A 193 -11.53 -13.75 -9.41
C ARG A 193 -12.75 -13.09 -8.79
N GLU A 194 -13.83 -12.96 -9.56
CA GLU A 194 -15.08 -12.40 -9.05
C GLU A 194 -15.84 -13.42 -8.20
N GLY A 195 -16.84 -12.93 -7.45
CA GLY A 195 -17.68 -13.76 -6.59
C GLY A 195 -18.49 -14.83 -7.34
N ASP A 196 -18.74 -14.65 -8.63
CA ASP A 196 -19.40 -15.64 -9.51
C ASP A 196 -18.45 -16.77 -9.97
N GLY A 197 -17.15 -16.54 -9.82
CA GLY A 197 -16.09 -17.47 -10.09
C GLY A 197 -15.35 -17.32 -11.40
N TYR A 198 -15.67 -16.31 -12.21
CA TYR A 198 -14.88 -15.97 -13.37
C TYR A 198 -13.64 -15.17 -12.99
N PHE A 199 -12.63 -15.28 -13.86
CA PHE A 199 -11.36 -14.60 -13.72
C PHE A 199 -11.28 -13.44 -14.72
N TYR A 200 -10.77 -12.30 -14.24
CA TYR A 200 -10.71 -11.06 -15.00
C TYR A 200 -9.34 -10.42 -14.86
N ASP A 201 -9.01 -9.54 -15.80
CA ASP A 201 -7.89 -8.59 -15.73
C ASP A 201 -6.47 -9.16 -15.64
N GLY A 202 -6.27 -10.47 -15.83
CA GLY A 202 -4.93 -11.04 -16.01
C GLY A 202 -4.20 -10.34 -17.16
N GLY A 203 -2.96 -9.92 -16.91
CA GLY A 203 -2.15 -9.11 -17.81
C GLY A 203 -2.41 -7.60 -17.73
N LYS A 204 -3.56 -7.18 -17.20
CA LYS A 204 -4.02 -5.78 -17.26
C LYS A 204 -3.93 -5.03 -15.94
N TYR A 205 -4.15 -5.72 -14.82
CA TYR A 205 -4.17 -5.10 -13.49
C TYR A 205 -3.46 -5.97 -12.45
N ALA A 206 -2.75 -5.30 -11.54
CA ALA A 206 -2.29 -5.89 -10.29
C ALA A 206 -3.13 -5.34 -9.15
N TYR A 207 -3.81 -6.21 -8.41
CA TYR A 207 -4.65 -5.85 -7.26
C TYR A 207 -4.03 -6.36 -5.95
N PHE A 208 -4.21 -5.63 -4.86
CA PHE A 208 -3.76 -6.04 -3.53
C PHE A 208 -4.77 -5.62 -2.47
N TRP A 209 -5.22 -6.56 -1.64
CA TRP A 209 -6.10 -6.23 -0.53
C TRP A 209 -5.44 -5.30 0.48
N CYS A 210 -6.24 -4.37 1.02
CA CYS A 210 -5.96 -3.73 2.29
C CYS A 210 -6.76 -4.43 3.41
N ALA A 211 -6.27 -4.33 4.65
CA ALA A 211 -7.04 -4.74 5.83
C ALA A 211 -8.27 -3.84 6.09
N THR A 212 -8.25 -2.62 5.58
CA THR A 212 -9.24 -1.59 5.91
C THR A 212 -10.58 -1.86 5.24
N GLU A 213 -11.59 -2.08 6.08
CA GLU A 213 -12.98 -2.15 5.65
C GLU A 213 -13.48 -0.78 5.16
N PHE A 214 -14.39 -0.78 4.17
CA PHE A 214 -15.08 0.43 3.73
C PHE A 214 -16.57 0.40 4.09
N THR A 215 -17.27 -0.65 3.67
CA THR A 215 -18.69 -0.88 3.99
C THR A 215 -18.94 -2.36 4.26
N SER A 216 -20.18 -2.74 4.53
CA SER A 216 -20.55 -4.15 4.69
C SER A 216 -20.22 -5.00 3.44
N GLY A 217 -20.30 -4.41 2.24
CA GLY A 217 -20.00 -5.10 0.98
C GLY A 217 -18.58 -4.91 0.44
N TYR A 218 -17.90 -3.83 0.86
CA TYR A 218 -16.67 -3.37 0.19
C TYR A 218 -15.50 -3.20 1.17
N ALA A 219 -14.29 -3.49 0.69
CA ALA A 219 -13.04 -3.25 1.40
C ALA A 219 -12.03 -2.54 0.50
N ASN A 220 -11.07 -1.85 1.12
CA ASN A 220 -10.07 -1.09 0.39
C ASN A 220 -9.09 -2.04 -0.31
N ASN A 221 -8.62 -1.64 -1.49
CA ASN A 221 -7.53 -2.29 -2.20
C ASN A 221 -6.60 -1.26 -2.81
N MET A 222 -5.40 -1.70 -3.16
CA MET A 222 -4.48 -0.98 -4.04
C MET A 222 -4.49 -1.66 -5.41
N TYR A 223 -4.46 -0.88 -6.50
CA TYR A 223 -4.21 -1.44 -7.82
C TYR A 223 -3.30 -0.59 -8.70
N LEU A 224 -2.63 -1.27 -9.65
CA LEU A 224 -1.84 -0.71 -10.73
C LEU A 224 -2.42 -1.16 -12.08
N ARG A 225 -2.32 -0.31 -13.11
CA ARG A 225 -2.91 -0.54 -14.45
C ARG A 225 -1.82 -0.71 -15.51
N TYR A 226 -2.10 -1.49 -16.54
CA TYR A 226 -1.11 -1.74 -17.61
C TYR A 226 -0.74 -0.46 -18.37
N TYR A 227 -1.73 0.34 -18.78
CA TYR A 227 -1.51 1.51 -19.64
C TYR A 227 -0.96 2.73 -18.89
N TYR A 228 -1.22 2.82 -17.58
CA TYR A 228 -0.93 4.00 -16.79
C TYR A 228 0.22 3.78 -15.82
N GLY A 229 0.85 4.89 -15.46
CA GLY A 229 2.01 4.95 -14.58
C GLY A 229 1.70 5.17 -13.11
N ASP A 230 0.42 5.23 -12.76
CA ASP A 230 -0.09 5.62 -11.47
C ASP A 230 -0.48 4.41 -10.60
N GLY A 231 -0.46 4.61 -9.28
CA GLY A 231 -1.07 3.69 -8.33
C GLY A 231 -2.37 4.25 -7.76
N TYR A 232 -3.34 3.39 -7.48
CA TYR A 232 -4.62 3.83 -6.90
C TYR A 232 -4.96 3.07 -5.64
N LEU A 233 -5.68 3.76 -4.77
CA LEU A 233 -6.45 3.18 -3.70
C LEU A 233 -7.93 3.31 -4.06
N TYR A 234 -8.66 2.21 -3.93
CA TYR A 234 -10.09 2.15 -4.22
C TYR A 234 -10.75 1.15 -3.29
N ASP A 235 -12.04 0.92 -3.47
CA ASP A 235 -12.78 -0.11 -2.75
C ASP A 235 -13.44 -1.08 -3.73
N PHE A 236 -13.46 -2.36 -3.34
CA PHE A 236 -14.00 -3.43 -4.16
C PHE A 236 -14.80 -4.40 -3.30
N SER A 237 -15.69 -5.13 -3.97
CA SER A 237 -16.52 -6.15 -3.32
C SER A 237 -15.66 -7.15 -2.55
N LYS A 238 -15.95 -7.34 -1.27
CA LYS A 238 -15.31 -8.33 -0.40
C LYS A 238 -15.47 -9.77 -0.90
N ASN A 239 -16.44 -9.99 -1.80
CA ASN A 239 -16.69 -11.30 -2.40
C ASN A 239 -15.71 -11.63 -3.54
N ASN A 240 -14.99 -10.64 -4.07
CA ASN A 240 -13.94 -10.85 -5.05
C ASN A 240 -12.69 -11.40 -4.36
N ALA A 241 -11.79 -12.01 -5.12
CA ALA A 241 -10.53 -12.53 -4.65
C ALA A 241 -9.35 -11.82 -5.31
N PHE A 242 -8.50 -11.19 -4.49
CA PHE A 242 -7.29 -10.50 -4.91
C PHE A 242 -6.04 -11.11 -4.26
N PRO A 243 -4.86 -10.87 -4.84
CA PRO A 243 -3.60 -11.13 -4.17
C PRO A 243 -3.45 -10.41 -2.82
N VAL A 244 -2.63 -11.01 -1.94
CA VAL A 244 -2.19 -10.41 -0.69
C VAL A 244 -0.69 -10.10 -0.78
N ARG A 245 -0.33 -8.89 -0.35
CA ARG A 245 1.03 -8.36 -0.36
C ARG A 245 1.33 -7.82 1.03
N CYS A 246 2.01 -8.62 1.84
CA CYS A 246 2.19 -8.30 3.26
C CYS A 246 3.28 -7.23 3.47
N LEU A 247 3.10 -6.45 4.53
CA LEU A 247 4.06 -5.47 5.02
C LEU A 247 4.57 -5.90 6.40
N LYS A 248 5.85 -5.69 6.68
CA LYS A 248 6.46 -6.05 7.97
C LYS A 248 6.04 -5.07 9.06
N ASP A 249 5.87 -5.57 10.29
CA ASP A 249 5.50 -4.75 11.45
C ASP A 249 6.56 -3.74 11.91
#